data_AF-A0AA88XJR8-F1
#
_entry.id   AF-A0AA88XJR8-F1
#
_cell.length_a   1.000
_cell.length_b   1.000
_cell.length_c   1.000
_cell.angle_alpha   90.00
_cell.angle_beta   90.00
_cell.angle_gamma   90.00
#
_symmetry.space_group_name_H-M   'P 1'
#
loop_
_entity.id
_entity.type
_entity.pdbx_description
1 polymer ?
#
loop_
_entity_poly.entity_id
_entity_poly.type
_entity_poly.pdbx_seq_one_letter_code
_entity_poly.pdbx_strand_id
1 'polypeptide(L)'
;MYSYCRVIVDDFWTFQTYREWSDQFRGQRLVNLDIRCKPGGAVFLPWPMKAKSLNVLTVEGCLIKGYFAEFMNETLYPDSMRILKMRNCVIQVDINQLIERSFLLDQVSRSYDCGQETLVMNVVTNITYLFHPMERVEFDLLSAAFDALVKHNHNSKYRCQYKNLRTLEQTISNTRSKLFFENLAESSEYPRLKFLNLSANSIPYTSKFLRNWSKYFPVLEELDLSHNDIENFEFLPSADSRTKPLLINLQFNKIRKVPDTILNELKGNSPVIVDLRNNPIDCRFCSSRLLKTYLQEVVTMDSSHGDLQDVKCNFPPSLKGTRVMELPKNQFCTL
;
A
#
# COMPACT_ATOMS: atom_id res chain seq x y z
N MET A 1 22.29 -0.01 -22.20
CA MET A 1 22.66 -1.44 -21.96
C MET A 1 22.31 -1.76 -20.51
N TYR A 2 21.58 -2.85 -20.27
CA TYR A 2 21.24 -3.29 -18.90
C TYR A 2 22.29 -4.26 -18.37
N SER A 3 22.49 -4.25 -17.06
CA SER A 3 23.33 -5.22 -16.38
C SER A 3 22.63 -5.74 -15.14
N TYR A 4 22.84 -7.01 -14.86
CA TYR A 4 22.23 -7.68 -13.74
C TYR A 4 23.31 -8.02 -12.72
N CYS A 5 23.12 -7.59 -11.49
CA CYS A 5 24.02 -7.84 -10.38
C CYS A 5 23.23 -8.58 -9.30
N ARG A 6 23.69 -9.77 -8.91
CA ARG A 6 23.09 -10.54 -7.83
C ARG A 6 24.09 -10.66 -6.69
N VAL A 7 23.64 -10.34 -5.49
CA VAL A 7 24.42 -10.43 -4.24
C VAL A 7 23.71 -11.38 -3.29
N ILE A 8 24.41 -12.44 -2.87
CA ILE A 8 23.97 -13.33 -1.81
C ILE A 8 24.73 -12.95 -0.54
N VAL A 9 24.00 -12.57 0.51
CA VAL A 9 24.58 -12.03 1.75
C VAL A 9 24.50 -13.09 2.84
N ASP A 10 25.67 -13.53 3.29
CA ASP A 10 25.80 -14.55 4.34
C ASP A 10 25.87 -13.93 5.74
N ASP A 11 26.65 -12.87 5.90
CA ASP A 11 26.81 -12.15 7.17
C ASP A 11 26.41 -10.68 7.01
N PHE A 12 27.25 -9.89 6.32
CA PHE A 12 27.00 -8.46 6.15
C PHE A 12 27.37 -7.95 4.75
N TRP A 13 26.56 -7.06 4.21
CA TRP A 13 26.86 -6.33 2.97
C TRP A 13 26.43 -4.86 3.08
N THR A 14 27.15 -3.95 2.43
CA THR A 14 26.84 -2.52 2.47
C THR A 14 26.54 -1.97 1.09
N PHE A 15 25.47 -1.16 1.01
CA PHE A 15 25.09 -0.45 -0.20
C PHE A 15 26.16 0.53 -0.69
N GLN A 16 27.06 0.94 0.19
CA GLN A 16 28.22 1.77 -0.16
C GLN A 16 29.13 1.05 -1.18
N THR A 17 29.30 -0.27 -1.07
CA THR A 17 30.09 -1.05 -2.04
C THR A 17 29.48 -0.99 -3.44
N TYR A 18 28.14 -1.01 -3.55
CA TYR A 18 27.47 -0.83 -4.83
C TYR A 18 27.69 0.57 -5.40
N ARG A 19 27.57 1.61 -4.57
CA ARG A 19 27.78 3.01 -4.97
C ARG A 19 29.18 3.19 -5.55
N GLU A 20 30.21 2.79 -4.81
CA GLU A 20 31.62 2.89 -5.22
C GLU A 20 31.90 2.17 -6.55
N TRP A 21 31.32 0.97 -6.73
CA TRP A 21 31.43 0.24 -7.98
C TRP A 21 30.70 0.95 -9.14
N SER A 22 29.47 1.44 -8.90
CA SER A 22 28.67 2.12 -9.92
C SER A 22 29.26 3.46 -10.36
N ASP A 23 30.01 4.12 -9.47
CA ASP A 23 30.64 5.41 -9.75
C ASP A 23 31.73 5.33 -10.82
N GLN A 24 32.38 4.17 -10.93
CA GLN A 24 33.40 3.88 -11.93
C GLN A 24 32.85 3.76 -13.36
N PHE A 25 31.52 3.63 -13.54
CA PHE A 25 30.93 3.49 -14.87
C PHE A 25 31.02 4.76 -15.70
N ARG A 26 31.51 4.59 -16.94
CA ARG A 26 31.45 5.60 -17.99
C ARG A 26 30.23 5.31 -18.89
N GLY A 27 29.42 6.32 -19.16
CA GLY A 27 28.25 6.23 -20.05
C GLY A 27 26.92 5.83 -19.38
N GLN A 28 25.89 5.58 -20.19
CA GLN A 28 24.50 5.33 -19.77
C GLN A 28 24.21 3.84 -19.55
N ARG A 29 24.91 3.23 -18.59
CA ARG A 29 24.63 1.86 -18.14
C ARG A 29 23.53 1.89 -17.08
N LEU A 30 22.58 0.96 -17.15
CA LEU A 30 21.54 0.75 -16.14
C LEU A 30 21.73 -0.61 -15.49
N VAL A 31 21.52 -0.69 -14.18
CA VAL A 31 21.79 -1.88 -13.37
C VAL A 31 20.53 -2.31 -12.63
N ASN A 32 20.28 -3.60 -12.67
CA ASN A 32 19.30 -4.28 -11.85
C ASN A 32 20.05 -5.03 -10.76
N LEU A 33 19.91 -4.56 -9.51
CA LEU A 33 20.54 -5.12 -8.32
C LEU A 33 19.55 -6.02 -7.58
N ASP A 34 19.90 -7.29 -7.38
CA ASP A 34 19.14 -8.30 -6.64
C ASP A 34 19.95 -8.75 -5.42
N ILE A 35 19.49 -8.38 -4.23
CA ILE A 35 20.11 -8.68 -2.95
C ILE A 35 19.26 -9.71 -2.22
N ARG A 36 19.85 -10.83 -1.84
CA ARG A 36 19.17 -11.88 -1.08
C ARG A 36 20.03 -12.28 0.12
N CYS A 37 19.43 -12.30 1.30
CA CYS A 37 20.14 -12.72 2.51
C CYS A 37 19.85 -14.19 2.82
N LYS A 38 20.89 -14.91 3.23
CA LYS A 38 20.72 -16.18 3.96
C LYS A 38 20.17 -15.87 5.37
N PRO A 39 19.64 -16.88 6.09
CA PRO A 39 19.18 -16.67 7.46
C PRO A 39 20.25 -16.00 8.33
N GLY A 40 19.92 -14.85 8.92
CA GLY A 40 20.83 -14.04 9.73
C GLY A 40 21.62 -12.96 8.95
N GLY A 41 21.63 -13.01 7.61
CA GLY A 41 22.32 -12.03 6.79
C GLY A 41 21.73 -10.62 6.91
N ALA A 42 22.61 -9.63 7.00
CA ALA A 42 22.27 -8.23 7.21
C ALA A 42 22.82 -7.33 6.10
N VAL A 43 22.09 -6.25 5.81
CA VAL A 43 22.52 -5.24 4.85
C VAL A 43 22.45 -3.85 5.45
N PHE A 44 23.48 -3.04 5.25
CA PHE A 44 23.38 -1.60 5.46
C PHE A 44 22.82 -0.97 4.19
N LEU A 45 21.57 -0.50 4.27
CA LEU A 45 20.81 -0.01 3.12
C LEU A 45 20.03 1.26 3.52
N PRO A 46 20.67 2.44 3.43
CA PRO A 46 20.05 3.70 3.81
C PRO A 46 18.99 4.12 2.78
N TRP A 47 17.83 4.53 3.27
CA TRP A 47 16.83 5.26 2.49
C TRP A 47 17.39 6.64 2.13
N PRO A 48 17.30 7.08 0.85
CA PRO A 48 16.40 6.60 -0.20
C PRO A 48 17.00 5.59 -1.18
N MET A 49 18.16 4.99 -0.90
CA MET A 49 18.81 4.00 -1.76
C MET A 49 19.19 4.55 -3.14
N LYS A 50 19.49 5.86 -3.23
CA LYS A 50 19.98 6.46 -4.48
C LYS A 50 21.43 6.08 -4.74
N ALA A 51 21.70 5.72 -5.98
CA ALA A 51 23.02 5.37 -6.49
C ALA A 51 23.05 5.55 -8.02
N LYS A 52 24.24 5.81 -8.57
CA LYS A 52 24.42 5.94 -10.01
C LYS A 52 24.02 4.64 -10.72
N SER A 53 23.42 4.78 -11.90
CA SER A 53 23.04 3.64 -12.75
C SER A 53 22.03 2.65 -12.16
N LEU A 54 21.48 2.87 -10.97
CA LEU A 54 20.51 1.94 -10.35
C LEU A 54 19.13 2.09 -11.00
N ASN A 55 18.66 1.05 -11.67
CA ASN A 55 17.36 1.02 -12.34
C ASN A 55 16.34 0.12 -11.63
N VAL A 56 16.78 -1.03 -11.10
CA VAL A 56 15.94 -1.93 -10.31
C VAL A 56 16.68 -2.32 -9.04
N LEU A 57 16.02 -2.24 -7.90
CA LEU A 57 16.49 -2.81 -6.64
C LEU A 57 15.50 -3.86 -6.16
N THR A 58 15.97 -5.08 -5.94
CA THR A 58 15.26 -6.16 -5.25
C THR A 58 16.02 -6.53 -3.99
N VAL A 59 15.34 -6.58 -2.84
CA VAL A 59 15.91 -6.98 -1.55
C VAL A 59 14.97 -8.00 -0.92
N GLU A 60 15.51 -9.16 -0.56
CA GLU A 60 14.72 -10.28 -0.06
C GLU A 60 15.36 -10.96 1.15
N GLY A 61 14.56 -11.17 2.21
CA GLY A 61 14.96 -11.98 3.36
C GLY A 61 16.01 -11.34 4.28
N CYS A 62 16.23 -10.03 4.20
CA CYS A 62 17.36 -9.36 4.85
C CYS A 62 16.99 -8.64 6.16
N LEU A 63 17.92 -8.65 7.12
CA LEU A 63 17.95 -7.66 8.20
C LEU A 63 18.55 -6.36 7.67
N ILE A 64 17.74 -5.31 7.57
CA ILE A 64 18.15 -4.00 7.08
C ILE A 64 18.59 -3.14 8.25
N LYS A 65 19.84 -2.72 8.22
CA LYS A 65 20.46 -1.79 9.17
C LYS A 65 20.62 -0.42 8.53
N GLY A 66 20.61 0.62 9.35
CA GLY A 66 20.90 1.99 8.91
C GLY A 66 19.88 2.58 7.93
N TYR A 67 18.63 2.07 7.92
CA TYR A 67 17.60 2.53 6.99
C TYR A 67 17.39 4.05 7.05
N PHE A 68 17.47 4.64 8.24
CA PHE A 68 17.30 6.08 8.45
C PHE A 68 18.63 6.87 8.53
N ALA A 69 19.76 6.28 8.14
CA ALA A 69 21.09 6.88 8.35
C ALA A 69 21.35 8.15 7.51
N GLU A 70 20.63 8.36 6.40
CA GLU A 70 20.86 9.46 5.45
C GLU A 70 19.77 10.55 5.50
N PHE A 71 19.04 10.69 6.62
CA PHE A 71 17.85 11.56 6.68
C PHE A 71 18.05 13.07 6.46
N MET A 72 19.24 13.59 6.78
CA MET A 72 19.62 14.99 6.52
C MET A 72 20.50 15.15 5.27
N ASN A 73 20.91 14.05 4.64
CA ASN A 73 21.85 14.12 3.53
C ASN A 73 21.09 14.38 2.23
N GLU A 74 21.40 15.49 1.55
CA GLU A 74 21.11 15.60 0.13
C GLU A 74 22.03 14.65 -0.62
N THR A 75 21.44 13.82 -1.48
CA THR A 75 22.19 12.81 -2.22
C THR A 75 22.66 13.37 -3.54
N LEU A 76 23.94 13.10 -3.86
CA LEU A 76 24.56 13.47 -5.13
C LEU A 76 24.12 12.56 -6.28
N TYR A 77 23.40 11.48 -5.96
CA TYR A 77 23.01 10.46 -6.92
C TYR A 77 21.69 10.82 -7.61
N PRO A 78 21.59 10.58 -8.94
CA PRO A 78 20.35 10.85 -9.66
C PRO A 78 19.23 9.90 -9.21
N ASP A 79 18.02 10.44 -9.14
CA ASP A 79 16.79 9.64 -9.04
C ASP A 79 16.56 8.93 -10.38
N SER A 80 16.96 7.66 -10.45
CA SER A 80 16.92 6.86 -11.68
C SER A 80 16.29 5.49 -11.50
N MET A 81 15.95 5.13 -10.26
CA MET A 81 15.37 3.83 -9.96
C MET A 81 13.91 3.77 -10.43
N ARG A 82 13.61 2.79 -11.28
CA ARG A 82 12.27 2.58 -11.84
C ARG A 82 11.48 1.53 -11.10
N ILE A 83 12.14 0.58 -10.44
CA ILE A 83 11.48 -0.52 -9.73
C ILE A 83 12.18 -0.75 -8.39
N LEU A 84 11.40 -0.70 -7.31
CA LEU A 84 11.81 -1.11 -5.97
C LEU A 84 10.97 -2.32 -5.55
N LYS A 85 11.64 -3.38 -5.08
CA LYS A 85 11.01 -4.56 -4.49
C LYS A 85 11.71 -4.90 -3.19
N MET A 86 10.99 -4.87 -2.08
CA MET A 86 11.48 -5.28 -0.76
C MET A 86 10.51 -6.30 -0.19
N ARG A 87 11.01 -7.50 0.14
CA ARG A 87 10.16 -8.60 0.59
C ARG A 87 10.76 -9.35 1.76
N ASN A 88 9.94 -9.67 2.75
CA ASN A 88 10.34 -10.50 3.88
C ASN A 88 11.58 -9.93 4.60
N CYS A 89 11.67 -8.61 4.72
CA CYS A 89 12.80 -7.94 5.36
C CYS A 89 12.41 -7.42 6.75
N VAL A 90 13.40 -7.35 7.63
CA VAL A 90 13.26 -6.73 8.95
C VAL A 90 14.07 -5.45 8.97
N ILE A 91 13.44 -4.31 9.25
CA ILE A 91 14.14 -3.03 9.39
C ILE A 91 14.51 -2.84 10.86
N GLN A 92 15.80 -2.83 11.16
CA GLN A 92 16.31 -2.51 12.48
C GLN A 92 16.28 -0.99 12.68
N VAL A 93 15.61 -0.56 13.75
CA VAL A 93 15.43 0.84 14.12
C VAL A 93 16.06 1.08 15.49
N ASP A 94 16.99 2.02 15.53
CA ASP A 94 17.50 2.54 16.80
C ASP A 94 16.49 3.55 17.38
N ILE A 95 15.92 3.27 18.55
CA ILE A 95 14.87 4.09 19.17
C ILE A 95 15.41 5.45 19.58
N ASN A 96 16.62 5.50 20.16
CA ASN A 96 17.21 6.75 20.60
C ASN A 96 17.47 7.66 19.40
N GLN A 97 18.04 7.10 18.32
CA GLN A 97 18.20 7.84 17.07
C GLN A 97 16.86 8.25 16.45
N LEU A 98 15.81 7.42 16.54
CA LEU A 98 14.48 7.77 16.02
C LEU A 98 13.90 8.98 16.77
N ILE A 99 14.03 9.00 18.09
CA ILE A 99 13.59 10.11 18.96
C ILE A 99 14.36 11.38 18.62
N GLU A 100 15.69 11.34 18.60
CA GLU A 100 16.52 12.50 18.24
C GLU A 100 16.14 13.05 16.85
N ARG A 101 15.94 12.15 15.88
CA ARG A 101 15.53 12.51 14.52
C ARG A 101 14.16 13.15 14.45
N SER A 102 13.21 12.73 15.28
CA SER A 102 11.84 13.29 15.27
C SER A 102 11.82 14.79 15.54
N PHE A 103 12.77 15.30 16.34
CA PHE A 103 12.93 16.73 16.62
C PHE A 103 13.71 17.49 15.55
N LEU A 104 14.32 16.79 14.59
CA LEU A 104 15.10 17.37 13.49
C LEU A 104 14.40 17.25 12.14
N LEU A 105 13.13 16.83 12.11
CA LEU A 105 12.41 16.57 10.86
C LEU A 105 12.24 17.82 9.98
N ASP A 106 12.25 19.02 10.55
CA ASP A 106 12.21 20.27 9.77
C ASP A 106 13.47 20.48 8.89
N GLN A 107 14.53 19.69 9.12
CA GLN A 107 15.80 19.73 8.38
C GLN A 107 15.95 18.56 7.39
N VAL A 108 14.94 17.72 7.24
CA VAL A 108 14.97 16.58 6.31
C VAL A 108 15.18 17.05 4.87
N SER A 109 16.01 16.31 4.13
CA SER A 109 16.25 16.56 2.70
C SER A 109 15.02 16.17 1.86
N ARG A 110 14.80 16.83 0.71
CA ARG A 110 13.70 16.42 -0.20
C ARG A 110 13.90 14.96 -0.61
N SER A 111 15.14 14.58 -0.86
CA SER A 111 15.45 13.23 -1.31
C SER A 111 15.10 12.17 -0.28
N TYR A 112 15.21 12.47 1.01
CA TYR A 112 14.79 11.55 2.06
C TYR A 112 13.28 11.55 2.22
N ASP A 113 12.63 12.71 2.24
CA ASP A 113 11.17 12.80 2.41
C ASP A 113 10.41 12.12 1.26
N CYS A 114 10.82 12.40 0.02
CA CYS A 114 10.16 11.90 -1.18
C CYS A 114 10.75 10.62 -1.75
N GLY A 115 11.92 10.17 -1.27
CA GLY A 115 12.53 8.94 -1.74
C GLY A 115 12.87 8.94 -3.23
N GLN A 116 12.15 8.10 -3.98
CA GLN A 116 12.39 7.76 -5.38
C GLN A 116 11.14 8.13 -6.20
N GLU A 117 11.09 9.37 -6.67
CA GLU A 117 9.95 9.93 -7.40
C GLU A 117 9.88 9.38 -8.84
N THR A 118 10.97 8.79 -9.35
CA THR A 118 11.01 8.18 -10.70
C THR A 118 10.47 6.76 -10.79
N LEU A 119 10.05 6.15 -9.67
CA LEU A 119 9.50 4.80 -9.64
C LEU A 119 8.31 4.63 -10.58
N VAL A 120 8.25 3.47 -11.22
CA VAL A 120 7.10 2.93 -11.96
C VAL A 120 6.40 1.87 -11.14
N MET A 121 7.15 1.13 -10.33
CA MET A 121 6.65 0.05 -9.48
C MET A 121 7.36 0.10 -8.13
N ASN A 122 6.56 0.11 -7.06
CA ASN A 122 7.04 -0.02 -5.69
C ASN A 122 6.31 -1.20 -5.03
N VAL A 123 7.07 -2.21 -4.61
CA VAL A 123 6.54 -3.40 -3.94
C VAL A 123 7.25 -3.55 -2.60
N VAL A 124 6.49 -3.41 -1.52
CA VAL A 124 6.98 -3.54 -0.15
C VAL A 124 6.07 -4.53 0.58
N THR A 125 6.53 -5.77 0.74
CA THR A 125 5.70 -6.88 1.23
C THR A 125 6.33 -7.52 2.46
N ASN A 126 5.53 -7.78 3.50
CA ASN A 126 5.99 -8.49 4.70
C ASN A 126 7.25 -7.84 5.31
N ILE A 127 7.14 -6.55 5.60
CA ILE A 127 8.19 -5.78 6.28
C ILE A 127 7.82 -5.62 7.75
N THR A 128 8.77 -5.96 8.62
CA THR A 128 8.64 -5.80 10.08
C THR A 128 9.69 -4.81 10.57
N TYR A 129 9.35 -4.01 11.59
CA TYR A 129 10.29 -3.13 12.28
C TYR A 129 10.75 -3.78 13.58
N LEU A 130 12.06 -3.85 13.78
CA LEU A 130 12.70 -4.32 15.01
C LEU A 130 13.33 -3.12 15.72
N PHE A 131 12.78 -2.73 16.87
CA PHE A 131 13.24 -1.57 17.63
C PHE A 131 14.32 -1.97 18.66
N HIS A 132 15.39 -1.19 18.74
CA HIS A 132 16.55 -1.41 19.62
C HIS A 132 17.09 -0.08 20.19
N PRO A 133 17.59 0.01 21.43
CA PRO A 133 17.46 -0.99 22.50
C PRO A 133 15.99 -1.13 22.93
N MET A 134 15.61 -2.28 23.49
CA MET A 134 14.28 -2.44 24.12
C MET A 134 14.23 -1.86 25.55
N GLU A 135 15.24 -1.08 25.95
CA GLU A 135 15.27 -0.42 27.26
C GLU A 135 14.11 0.56 27.40
N ARG A 136 13.72 0.85 28.65
CA ARG A 136 12.59 1.72 28.95
C ARG A 136 12.93 3.16 28.54
N VAL A 137 12.46 3.56 27.37
CA VAL A 137 12.33 4.96 27.00
C VAL A 137 11.23 5.59 27.87
N GLU A 138 11.48 6.78 28.40
CA GLU A 138 10.47 7.53 29.13
C GLU A 138 9.26 7.81 28.22
N PHE A 139 8.06 7.52 28.72
CA PHE A 139 6.82 7.65 27.95
C PHE A 139 6.61 9.07 27.43
N ASP A 140 6.92 10.08 28.23
CA ASP A 140 6.75 11.49 27.86
C ASP A 140 7.65 11.87 26.67
N LEU A 141 8.89 11.36 26.66
CA LEU A 141 9.83 11.58 25.55
C LEU A 141 9.33 10.91 24.27
N LEU A 142 8.82 9.68 24.38
CA LEU A 142 8.25 8.95 23.24
C LEU A 142 7.00 9.65 22.69
N SER A 143 6.14 10.17 23.59
CA SER A 143 4.95 10.94 23.20
C SER A 143 5.34 12.21 22.47
N ALA A 144 6.29 12.99 23.01
CA ALA A 144 6.77 14.21 22.38
C ALA A 144 7.41 13.95 21.01
N ALA A 145 8.17 12.87 20.87
CA ALA A 145 8.73 12.44 19.59
C ALA A 145 7.64 12.08 18.56
N PHE A 146 6.58 11.39 19.01
CA PHE A 146 5.43 11.08 18.17
C PHE A 146 4.68 12.35 17.73
N ASP A 147 4.46 13.28 18.65
CA ASP A 147 3.82 14.56 18.34
C ASP A 147 4.64 15.39 17.35
N ALA A 148 5.97 15.39 17.48
CA ALA A 148 6.87 16.02 16.52
C ALA A 148 6.75 15.40 15.12
N LEU A 149 6.64 14.07 15.04
CA LEU A 149 6.45 13.35 13.77
C LEU A 149 5.09 13.64 13.13
N VAL A 150 4.02 13.68 13.91
CA VAL A 150 2.68 14.09 13.44
C VAL A 150 2.71 15.53 12.93
N LYS A 151 3.31 16.44 13.69
CA LYS A 151 3.46 17.85 13.32
C LYS A 151 4.24 18.00 12.02
N HIS A 152 5.35 17.27 11.85
CA HIS A 152 6.12 17.29 10.63
C HIS A 152 5.30 16.79 9.45
N ASN A 153 4.56 15.69 9.59
CA ASN A 153 3.76 15.15 8.50
C ASN A 153 2.72 16.15 7.97
N HIS A 154 2.02 16.86 8.87
CA HIS A 154 1.06 17.88 8.49
C HIS A 154 1.70 19.16 7.92
N ASN A 155 2.95 19.46 8.31
CA ASN A 155 3.67 20.65 7.89
C ASN A 155 4.82 20.32 6.93
N SER A 156 4.82 19.15 6.27
CA SER A 156 5.94 18.77 5.43
C SER A 156 6.10 19.83 4.33
N LYS A 157 7.34 20.28 4.18
CA LYS A 157 7.73 21.27 3.18
C LYS A 157 7.59 20.72 1.76
N TYR A 158 7.61 19.39 1.61
CA TYR A 158 7.70 18.75 0.32
C TYR A 158 6.39 18.05 -0.04
N ARG A 159 5.91 18.36 -1.24
CA ARG A 159 4.92 17.53 -1.91
C ARG A 159 5.63 16.63 -2.90
N CYS A 160 5.50 15.32 -2.71
CA CYS A 160 6.19 14.32 -3.49
C CYS A 160 5.40 13.98 -4.76
N GLN A 161 6.07 13.89 -5.91
CA GLN A 161 5.46 13.79 -7.23
C GLN A 161 5.86 12.48 -7.93
N TYR A 162 5.08 11.43 -7.73
CA TYR A 162 5.32 10.12 -8.33
C TYR A 162 4.71 10.04 -9.74
N LYS A 163 5.22 10.87 -10.65
CA LYS A 163 4.66 11.08 -12.01
C LYS A 163 4.60 9.81 -12.87
N ASN A 164 5.38 8.80 -12.53
CA ASN A 164 5.52 7.58 -13.31
C ASN A 164 4.99 6.33 -12.60
N LEU A 165 4.63 6.42 -11.32
CA LEU A 165 4.25 5.26 -10.52
C LEU A 165 2.93 4.71 -11.05
N ARG A 166 2.93 3.43 -11.41
CA ARG A 166 1.77 2.68 -11.92
C ARG A 166 1.31 1.62 -10.95
N THR A 167 2.23 1.05 -10.18
CA THR A 167 1.95 -0.01 -9.21
C THR A 167 2.54 0.35 -7.86
N LEU A 168 1.70 0.32 -6.83
CA LEU A 168 2.09 0.45 -5.44
C LEU A 168 1.51 -0.74 -4.67
N GLU A 169 2.38 -1.60 -4.17
CA GLU A 169 2.00 -2.75 -3.36
C GLU A 169 2.61 -2.58 -1.97
N GLN A 170 1.75 -2.61 -0.96
CA GLN A 170 2.12 -2.62 0.44
C GLN A 170 1.25 -3.64 1.16
N THR A 171 1.74 -4.87 1.30
CA THR A 171 0.96 -6.03 1.77
C THR A 171 1.63 -6.71 2.96
N ILE A 172 0.83 -7.37 3.80
CA ILE A 172 1.32 -8.13 4.97
C ILE A 172 2.15 -7.23 5.91
N SER A 173 1.65 -6.03 6.20
CA SER A 173 2.28 -5.14 7.17
C SER A 173 1.46 -5.11 8.45
N ASN A 174 2.05 -5.61 9.53
CA ASN A 174 1.44 -5.66 10.87
C ASN A 174 1.62 -4.35 11.67
N THR A 175 2.36 -3.38 11.13
CA THR A 175 2.69 -2.13 11.80
C THR A 175 2.43 -0.94 10.87
N ARG A 176 1.18 -0.44 10.85
CA ARG A 176 0.83 0.79 10.12
C ARG A 176 0.61 1.93 11.11
N SER A 177 1.22 3.07 10.80
CA SER A 177 0.97 4.32 11.53
C SER A 177 -0.48 4.77 11.32
N LYS A 178 -1.04 5.48 12.31
CA LYS A 178 -2.31 6.20 12.15
C LYS A 178 -2.28 7.22 11.00
N LEU A 179 -1.08 7.73 10.70
CA LEU A 179 -0.84 8.68 9.61
C LEU A 179 -0.70 8.02 8.24
N PHE A 180 -0.76 6.68 8.16
CA PHE A 180 -0.45 5.94 6.93
C PHE A 180 -1.15 6.49 5.68
N PHE A 181 -2.47 6.71 5.75
CA PHE A 181 -3.22 7.21 4.59
C PHE A 181 -2.99 8.70 4.31
N GLU A 182 -2.64 9.50 5.33
CA GLU A 182 -2.28 10.91 5.16
C GLU A 182 -0.94 11.01 4.42
N ASN A 183 0.06 10.24 4.84
CA ASN A 183 1.35 10.16 4.14
C ASN A 183 1.18 9.65 2.70
N LEU A 184 0.29 8.68 2.51
CA LEU A 184 0.01 8.11 1.20
C LEU A 184 -0.69 9.08 0.26
N ALA A 185 -1.52 10.03 0.72
CA ALA A 185 -2.42 10.76 -0.18
C ALA A 185 -2.43 12.28 -0.02
N GLU A 186 -2.06 12.82 1.14
CA GLU A 186 -2.06 14.27 1.41
C GLU A 186 -0.75 14.92 0.95
N SER A 187 0.38 14.29 1.30
CA SER A 187 1.73 14.82 1.01
C SER A 187 2.30 14.35 -0.35
N SER A 188 1.53 13.56 -1.11
CA SER A 188 2.01 12.90 -2.33
C SER A 188 1.00 12.93 -3.48
N GLU A 189 1.50 12.95 -4.72
CA GLU A 189 0.69 12.93 -5.95
C GLU A 189 0.97 11.69 -6.80
N TYR A 190 -0.10 11.04 -7.27
CA TYR A 190 -0.05 9.80 -8.03
C TYR A 190 -0.85 9.88 -9.34
N PRO A 191 -0.45 10.75 -10.29
CA PRO A 191 -1.25 11.01 -11.49
C PRO A 191 -1.34 9.81 -12.45
N ARG A 192 -0.55 8.75 -12.24
CA ARG A 192 -0.47 7.57 -13.12
C ARG A 192 -0.66 6.22 -12.43
N LEU A 193 -1.02 6.23 -11.14
CA LEU A 193 -1.18 5.00 -10.36
C LEU A 193 -2.41 4.23 -10.84
N LYS A 194 -2.20 3.00 -11.29
CA LYS A 194 -3.22 2.10 -11.83
C LYS A 194 -3.57 0.98 -10.86
N PHE A 195 -2.60 0.50 -10.10
CA PHE A 195 -2.75 -0.63 -9.18
C PHE A 195 -2.27 -0.23 -7.79
N LEU A 196 -3.19 -0.27 -6.83
CA LEU A 196 -2.89 -0.07 -5.41
C LEU A 196 -3.28 -1.33 -4.64
N ASN A 197 -2.29 -2.06 -4.12
CA ASN A 197 -2.52 -3.24 -3.31
C ASN A 197 -2.20 -2.97 -1.84
N LEU A 198 -3.22 -3.07 -1.00
CA LEU A 198 -3.22 -2.88 0.44
C LEU A 198 -3.85 -4.11 1.15
N SER A 199 -3.76 -5.30 0.56
CA SER A 199 -4.25 -6.54 1.16
C SER A 199 -3.44 -6.98 2.39
N ALA A 200 -4.09 -7.75 3.28
CA ALA A 200 -3.48 -8.36 4.46
C ALA A 200 -2.80 -7.35 5.42
N ASN A 201 -3.50 -6.27 5.77
CA ASN A 201 -2.93 -5.17 6.58
C ASN A 201 -3.74 -4.82 7.83
N SER A 202 -4.74 -5.63 8.19
CA SER A 202 -5.63 -5.37 9.34
C SER A 202 -6.31 -3.99 9.26
N ILE A 203 -6.63 -3.50 8.05
CA ILE A 203 -7.29 -2.20 7.85
C ILE A 203 -8.75 -2.32 8.34
N PRO A 204 -9.19 -1.55 9.35
CA PRO A 204 -10.52 -1.73 9.93
C PRO A 204 -11.63 -0.95 9.20
N TYR A 205 -11.28 0.02 8.36
CA TYR A 205 -12.23 0.87 7.64
C TYR A 205 -11.64 1.48 6.37
N THR A 206 -12.51 1.87 5.44
CA THR A 206 -12.12 2.66 4.26
C THR A 206 -11.85 4.12 4.66
N SER A 207 -10.59 4.57 4.54
CA SER A 207 -10.19 5.94 4.90
C SER A 207 -10.83 7.01 3.99
N LYS A 208 -10.88 8.28 4.43
CA LYS A 208 -11.41 9.40 3.61
C LYS A 208 -10.76 9.49 2.22
N PHE A 209 -9.48 9.09 2.12
CA PHE A 209 -8.70 9.09 0.89
C PHE A 209 -9.10 7.97 -0.07
N LEU A 210 -9.35 6.76 0.46
CA LEU A 210 -9.86 5.64 -0.33
C LEU A 210 -11.32 5.83 -0.72
N ARG A 211 -12.15 6.43 0.15
CA ARG A 211 -13.53 6.77 -0.20
C ARG A 211 -13.59 7.79 -1.33
N ASN A 212 -12.73 8.82 -1.28
CA ASN A 212 -12.58 9.83 -2.33
C ASN A 212 -11.40 9.52 -3.26
N TRP A 213 -11.27 8.26 -3.67
CA TRP A 213 -10.12 7.75 -4.42
C TRP A 213 -9.85 8.55 -5.70
N SER A 214 -10.87 9.03 -6.41
CA SER A 214 -10.69 9.72 -7.70
C SER A 214 -9.92 11.02 -7.56
N LYS A 215 -10.04 11.71 -6.42
CA LYS A 215 -9.28 12.93 -6.12
C LYS A 215 -7.78 12.66 -5.97
N TYR A 216 -7.42 11.52 -5.37
CA TYR A 216 -6.03 11.21 -4.99
C TYR A 216 -5.33 10.28 -6.00
N PHE A 217 -6.10 9.43 -6.66
CA PHE A 217 -5.66 8.39 -7.61
C PHE A 217 -6.50 8.48 -8.89
N PRO A 218 -6.34 9.54 -9.69
CA PRO A 218 -7.25 9.89 -10.79
C PRO A 218 -7.20 8.94 -11.99
N VAL A 219 -6.36 7.90 -11.98
CA VAL A 219 -6.34 6.86 -13.02
C VAL A 219 -6.27 5.45 -12.45
N LEU A 220 -6.65 5.28 -11.18
CA LEU A 220 -6.71 3.97 -10.53
C LEU A 220 -7.65 3.04 -11.30
N GLU A 221 -7.18 1.83 -11.60
CA GLU A 221 -7.92 0.77 -12.29
C GLU A 221 -8.24 -0.37 -11.31
N GLU A 222 -7.37 -0.62 -10.33
CA GLU A 222 -7.54 -1.67 -9.32
C GLU A 222 -7.09 -1.21 -7.92
N LEU A 223 -7.92 -1.52 -6.92
CA LEU A 223 -7.66 -1.35 -5.50
C LEU A 223 -7.88 -2.67 -4.77
N ASP A 224 -6.81 -3.28 -4.29
CA ASP A 224 -6.89 -4.52 -3.51
C ASP A 224 -6.86 -4.21 -2.01
N LEU A 225 -7.98 -4.49 -1.34
CA LEU A 225 -8.20 -4.36 0.09
C LEU A 225 -8.58 -5.71 0.73
N SER A 226 -8.27 -6.82 0.06
CA SER A 226 -8.60 -8.16 0.56
C SER A 226 -7.85 -8.52 1.86
N HIS A 227 -8.36 -9.47 2.63
CA HIS A 227 -7.75 -9.92 3.89
C HIS A 227 -7.51 -8.79 4.91
N ASN A 228 -8.46 -7.88 5.05
CA ASN A 228 -8.43 -6.82 6.06
C ASN A 228 -9.56 -7.01 7.08
N ASP A 229 -9.77 -6.02 7.95
CA ASP A 229 -10.78 -6.06 9.01
C ASP A 229 -11.97 -5.14 8.70
N ILE A 230 -12.23 -4.85 7.42
CA ILE A 230 -13.25 -3.89 7.00
C ILE A 230 -14.64 -4.46 7.28
N GLU A 231 -15.45 -3.74 8.05
CA GLU A 231 -16.85 -4.10 8.32
C GLU A 231 -17.83 -3.32 7.45
N ASN A 232 -17.48 -2.07 7.11
CA ASN A 232 -18.30 -1.14 6.35
C ASN A 232 -17.44 -0.43 5.31
N PHE A 233 -18.02 -0.15 4.15
CA PHE A 233 -17.35 0.54 3.05
C PHE A 233 -18.31 1.52 2.37
N GLU A 234 -17.74 2.50 1.69
CA GLU A 234 -18.46 3.49 0.88
C GLU A 234 -17.45 4.08 -0.10
N PHE A 235 -17.78 4.19 -1.37
CA PHE A 235 -16.94 4.91 -2.32
C PHE A 235 -17.74 6.05 -2.96
N LEU A 236 -17.08 7.20 -3.08
CA LEU A 236 -17.69 8.35 -3.72
C LEU A 236 -17.57 8.20 -5.23
N PRO A 237 -18.63 8.49 -5.99
CA PRO A 237 -18.57 8.50 -7.45
C PRO A 237 -17.47 9.44 -7.94
N SER A 238 -16.75 9.01 -8.97
CA SER A 238 -15.77 9.87 -9.63
C SER A 238 -16.49 11.00 -10.36
N ALA A 239 -16.09 12.24 -10.08
CA ALA A 239 -16.51 13.41 -10.87
C ALA A 239 -15.79 13.52 -12.23
N ASP A 240 -14.74 12.71 -12.44
CA ASP A 240 -13.96 12.76 -13.68
C ASP A 240 -14.71 12.16 -14.88
N SER A 241 -14.33 12.61 -16.08
CA SER A 241 -14.79 12.12 -17.38
C SER A 241 -14.28 10.70 -17.74
N ARG A 242 -13.77 9.95 -16.77
CA ARG A 242 -13.28 8.58 -16.99
C ARG A 242 -14.43 7.65 -17.32
N THR A 243 -14.19 6.74 -18.26
CA THR A 243 -15.15 5.72 -18.70
C THR A 243 -14.80 4.31 -18.23
N LYS A 244 -13.56 4.09 -17.75
CA LYS A 244 -13.14 2.77 -17.26
C LYS A 244 -13.67 2.54 -15.83
N PRO A 245 -14.14 1.33 -15.51
CA PRO A 245 -14.51 0.99 -14.16
C PRO A 245 -13.27 0.86 -13.25
N LEU A 246 -13.44 1.15 -11.96
CA LEU A 246 -12.51 0.80 -10.90
C LEU A 246 -12.91 -0.55 -10.31
N LEU A 247 -12.00 -1.51 -10.27
CA LEU A 247 -12.21 -2.77 -9.54
C LEU A 247 -11.65 -2.64 -8.11
N ILE A 248 -12.49 -2.95 -7.12
CA ILE A 248 -12.11 -2.97 -5.71
C ILE A 248 -12.29 -4.39 -5.16
N ASN A 249 -11.19 -5.00 -4.73
CA ASN A 249 -11.22 -6.30 -4.09
C ASN A 249 -11.41 -6.14 -2.57
N LEU A 250 -12.58 -6.53 -2.06
CA LEU A 250 -12.89 -6.56 -0.62
C LEU A 250 -13.03 -8.00 -0.09
N GLN A 251 -12.49 -9.01 -0.79
CA GLN A 251 -12.59 -10.39 -0.33
C GLN A 251 -11.95 -10.60 1.04
N PHE A 252 -12.45 -11.57 1.80
CA PHE A 252 -11.88 -11.96 3.11
C PHE A 252 -11.81 -10.79 4.11
N ASN A 253 -12.84 -9.94 4.14
CA ASN A 253 -13.04 -8.91 5.16
C ASN A 253 -14.12 -9.34 6.17
N LYS A 254 -14.58 -8.42 7.03
CA LYS A 254 -15.61 -8.65 8.04
C LYS A 254 -16.97 -8.06 7.65
N ILE A 255 -17.21 -7.88 6.35
CA ILE A 255 -18.44 -7.25 5.85
C ILE A 255 -19.62 -8.18 6.08
N ARG A 256 -20.56 -7.76 6.92
CA ARG A 256 -21.81 -8.49 7.20
C ARG A 256 -23.00 -7.94 6.45
N LYS A 257 -23.05 -6.62 6.25
CA LYS A 257 -24.15 -5.92 5.56
C LYS A 257 -23.54 -5.02 4.50
N VAL A 258 -24.09 -5.03 3.28
CA VAL A 258 -23.73 -4.05 2.26
C VAL A 258 -24.47 -2.72 2.49
N PRO A 259 -23.91 -1.58 2.09
CA PRO A 259 -24.60 -0.30 2.15
C PRO A 259 -25.92 -0.34 1.38
N ASP A 260 -26.94 0.36 1.89
CA ASP A 260 -28.23 0.51 1.19
C ASP A 260 -28.07 1.35 -0.10
N THR A 261 -26.91 1.97 -0.28
CA THR A 261 -26.47 2.74 -1.44
C THR A 261 -25.62 1.95 -2.43
N ILE A 262 -25.46 0.62 -2.30
CA ILE A 262 -24.54 -0.18 -3.13
C ILE A 262 -24.75 -0.01 -4.66
N LEU A 263 -25.98 0.25 -5.10
CA LEU A 263 -26.27 0.52 -6.51
C LEU A 263 -25.70 1.87 -7.00
N ASN A 264 -25.36 2.79 -6.09
CA ASN A 264 -24.69 4.04 -6.45
C ASN A 264 -23.25 3.81 -6.92
N GLU A 265 -22.62 2.70 -6.53
CA GLU A 265 -21.27 2.36 -6.99
C GLU A 265 -21.22 2.16 -8.50
N LEU A 266 -22.32 1.71 -9.12
CA LEU A 266 -22.40 1.52 -10.56
C LEU A 266 -22.81 2.79 -11.33
N LYS A 267 -23.07 3.90 -10.62
CA LYS A 267 -23.51 5.16 -11.24
C LYS A 267 -22.31 6.03 -11.65
N GLY A 268 -22.56 6.90 -12.61
CA GLY A 268 -21.57 7.85 -13.12
C GLY A 268 -20.77 7.28 -14.29
N ASN A 269 -19.78 8.05 -14.74
CA ASN A 269 -19.02 7.69 -15.93
C ASN A 269 -17.98 6.59 -15.67
N SER A 270 -17.50 6.48 -14.43
CA SER A 270 -16.50 5.49 -13.99
C SER A 270 -17.11 4.66 -12.85
N PRO A 271 -17.79 3.55 -13.19
CA PRO A 271 -18.40 2.65 -12.21
C PRO A 271 -17.36 2.01 -11.29
N VAL A 272 -17.76 1.74 -10.04
CA VAL A 272 -16.97 1.02 -9.04
C VAL A 272 -17.54 -0.40 -8.91
N ILE A 273 -16.72 -1.37 -9.31
CA ILE A 273 -17.04 -2.80 -9.23
C ILE A 273 -16.35 -3.35 -7.99
N VAL A 274 -17.13 -3.97 -7.10
CA VAL A 274 -16.69 -4.39 -5.77
C VAL A 274 -16.83 -5.89 -5.65
N ASP A 275 -15.72 -6.57 -5.41
CA ASP A 275 -15.69 -8.00 -5.14
C ASP A 275 -15.89 -8.26 -3.64
N LEU A 276 -17.05 -8.82 -3.31
CA LEU A 276 -17.49 -9.11 -1.93
C LEU A 276 -17.40 -10.58 -1.55
N ARG A 277 -16.80 -11.43 -2.40
CA ARG A 277 -16.70 -12.87 -2.12
C ARG A 277 -15.97 -13.11 -0.79
N ASN A 278 -16.26 -14.25 -0.15
CA ASN A 278 -15.60 -14.65 1.09
C ASN A 278 -15.74 -13.65 2.25
N ASN A 279 -16.86 -12.91 2.31
CA ASN A 279 -17.24 -12.09 3.46
C ASN A 279 -18.39 -12.75 4.25
N PRO A 280 -18.53 -12.47 5.57
CA PRO A 280 -19.57 -13.03 6.42
C PRO A 280 -20.96 -12.38 6.22
N ILE A 281 -21.46 -12.34 4.97
CA ILE A 281 -22.70 -11.67 4.60
C ILE A 281 -23.92 -12.24 5.35
N ASP A 282 -24.70 -11.37 5.98
CA ASP A 282 -25.97 -11.69 6.63
C ASP A 282 -27.13 -11.38 5.66
N CYS A 283 -27.73 -12.44 5.12
CA CYS A 283 -28.74 -12.36 4.08
C CYS A 283 -30.16 -12.06 4.58
N ARG A 284 -30.34 -11.87 5.89
CA ARG A 284 -31.63 -11.45 6.45
C ARG A 284 -31.95 -9.98 6.17
N PHE A 285 -30.92 -9.16 5.98
CA PHE A 285 -31.09 -7.72 5.74
C PHE A 285 -31.74 -7.43 4.39
N CYS A 286 -32.49 -6.34 4.31
CA CYS A 286 -33.03 -5.86 3.04
C CYS A 286 -31.95 -5.49 2.01
N SER A 287 -30.77 -5.08 2.48
CA SER A 287 -29.66 -4.74 1.60
C SER A 287 -29.14 -5.94 0.79
N SER A 288 -29.43 -7.18 1.21
CA SER A 288 -29.12 -8.38 0.44
C SER A 288 -29.93 -8.49 -0.85
N ARG A 289 -31.13 -7.90 -0.89
CA ARG A 289 -31.89 -7.75 -2.15
C ARG A 289 -31.19 -6.79 -3.11
N LEU A 290 -30.66 -5.68 -2.57
CA LEU A 290 -29.90 -4.71 -3.36
C LEU A 290 -28.59 -5.30 -3.85
N LEU A 291 -27.92 -6.11 -3.02
CA LEU A 291 -26.73 -6.87 -3.42
C LEU A 291 -27.03 -7.82 -4.59
N LYS A 292 -28.16 -8.53 -4.57
CA LYS A 292 -28.55 -9.39 -5.69
C LYS A 292 -28.72 -8.57 -6.98
N THR A 293 -29.40 -7.42 -6.92
CA THR A 293 -29.55 -6.52 -8.07
C THR A 293 -28.19 -5.99 -8.55
N TYR A 294 -27.33 -5.55 -7.64
CA TYR A 294 -25.99 -5.09 -7.93
C TYR A 294 -25.17 -6.14 -8.71
N LEU A 295 -25.15 -7.39 -8.23
CA LEU A 295 -24.42 -8.49 -8.87
C LEU A 295 -24.96 -8.85 -10.26
N GLN A 296 -26.26 -8.64 -10.52
CA GLN A 296 -26.85 -8.80 -11.84
C GLN A 296 -26.41 -7.67 -12.80
N GLU A 297 -26.42 -6.44 -12.31
CA GLU A 297 -26.01 -5.27 -13.11
C GLU A 297 -24.53 -5.33 -13.49
N VAL A 298 -23.64 -5.72 -12.56
CA VAL A 298 -22.21 -5.89 -12.84
C VAL A 298 -21.95 -6.84 -14.02
N VAL A 299 -22.58 -8.01 -14.03
CA VAL A 299 -22.41 -9.00 -15.11
C VAL A 299 -23.06 -8.55 -16.42
N THR A 300 -24.13 -7.74 -16.33
CA THR A 300 -24.77 -7.14 -17.51
C THR A 300 -23.86 -6.09 -18.15
N MET A 301 -23.11 -5.33 -17.33
CA MET A 301 -22.14 -4.35 -17.82
C MET A 301 -20.92 -5.02 -18.46
N ASP A 302 -20.40 -6.06 -17.83
CA ASP A 302 -19.30 -6.87 -18.37
C ASP A 302 -19.41 -8.33 -17.91
N SER A 303 -19.69 -9.22 -18.86
CA SER A 303 -19.82 -10.66 -18.62
C SER A 303 -18.56 -11.32 -18.07
N SER A 304 -17.38 -10.70 -18.21
CA SER A 304 -16.13 -11.21 -17.65
C SER A 304 -16.11 -11.21 -16.11
N HIS A 305 -17.00 -10.45 -15.46
CA HIS A 305 -17.18 -10.43 -14.01
C HIS A 305 -18.19 -11.45 -13.48
N GLY A 306 -18.51 -12.50 -14.25
CA GLY A 306 -19.44 -13.56 -13.85
C GLY A 306 -19.06 -14.25 -12.53
N ASP A 307 -17.75 -14.31 -12.23
CA ASP A 307 -17.23 -14.89 -10.99
C ASP A 307 -17.60 -14.08 -9.74
N LEU A 308 -17.91 -12.78 -9.86
CA LEU A 308 -18.33 -11.94 -8.73
C LEU A 308 -19.71 -12.32 -8.19
N GLN A 309 -20.51 -13.09 -8.92
CA GLN A 309 -21.81 -13.60 -8.46
C GLN A 309 -21.70 -14.69 -7.37
N ASP A 310 -20.50 -15.17 -7.06
CA ASP A 310 -20.22 -16.20 -6.06
C ASP A 310 -20.29 -15.72 -4.61
N VAL A 311 -20.87 -14.54 -4.35
CA VAL A 311 -21.12 -14.07 -2.99
C VAL A 311 -22.14 -15.00 -2.31
N LYS A 312 -21.74 -15.54 -1.16
CA LYS A 312 -22.52 -16.49 -0.37
C LYS A 312 -22.99 -15.87 0.93
N CYS A 313 -24.16 -16.28 1.37
CA CYS A 313 -24.66 -15.98 2.70
C CYS A 313 -23.84 -16.73 3.74
N ASN A 314 -23.49 -16.05 4.83
CA ASN A 314 -22.94 -16.67 6.04
C ASN A 314 -23.99 -16.73 7.16
N PHE A 315 -24.93 -15.78 7.17
CA PHE A 315 -26.10 -15.76 8.05
C PHE A 315 -27.40 -15.56 7.26
N PRO A 316 -28.55 -16.02 7.76
CA PRO A 316 -28.71 -16.88 8.95
C PRO A 316 -28.20 -18.31 8.68
N PRO A 317 -28.11 -19.18 9.71
CA PRO A 317 -27.63 -20.56 9.53
C PRO A 317 -28.37 -21.36 8.46
N SER A 318 -29.66 -21.10 8.25
CA SER A 318 -30.49 -21.75 7.23
C SER A 318 -30.11 -21.40 5.78
N LEU A 319 -29.40 -20.29 5.55
CA LEU A 319 -28.93 -19.87 4.22
C LEU A 319 -27.41 -19.98 4.10
N LYS A 320 -26.71 -20.46 5.12
CA LYS A 320 -25.24 -20.48 5.12
C LYS A 320 -24.70 -21.29 3.93
N GLY A 321 -23.85 -20.66 3.13
CA GLY A 321 -23.25 -21.24 1.93
C GLY A 321 -24.07 -21.08 0.64
N THR A 322 -25.35 -20.70 0.73
CA THR A 322 -26.19 -20.41 -0.43
C THR A 322 -25.73 -19.12 -1.11
N ARG A 323 -25.68 -19.11 -2.46
CA ARG A 323 -25.34 -17.89 -3.20
C ARG A 323 -26.46 -16.87 -3.10
N VAL A 324 -26.11 -15.59 -2.94
CA VAL A 324 -27.09 -14.49 -2.89
C VAL A 324 -27.98 -14.48 -4.13
N MET A 325 -27.40 -14.81 -5.29
CA MET A 325 -28.11 -14.89 -6.58
C MET A 325 -29.22 -15.94 -6.61
N GLU A 326 -29.09 -17.02 -5.83
CA GLU A 326 -30.03 -18.15 -5.79
C GLU A 326 -31.21 -17.89 -4.83
N LEU A 327 -31.13 -16.86 -3.98
CA LEU A 327 -32.18 -16.58 -3.00
C LEU A 327 -33.50 -16.11 -3.67
N PRO A 328 -34.65 -16.72 -3.30
CA PRO A 328 -35.96 -16.25 -3.71
C PRO A 328 -36.35 -14.94 -3.02
N LYS A 329 -37.27 -14.18 -3.61
CA LYS A 329 -37.65 -12.83 -3.14
C LYS A 329 -38.16 -12.79 -1.70
N ASN A 330 -38.80 -13.86 -1.23
CA ASN A 330 -39.39 -13.98 0.10
C ASN A 330 -38.37 -14.29 1.21
N GLN A 331 -37.10 -14.52 0.88
CA GLN A 331 -36.03 -14.80 1.87
C GLN A 331 -35.22 -13.56 2.26
N PHE A 332 -35.49 -12.41 1.63
CA PHE A 332 -34.89 -11.12 2.02
C PHE A 332 -35.77 -10.40 3.06
N CYS A 333 -35.18 -9.47 3.82
CA CYS A 333 -35.91 -8.61 4.77
C CYS A 333 -36.64 -9.38 5.89
N THR A 334 -35.98 -10.35 6.52
CA THR A 334 -36.57 -11.12 7.63
C THR A 334 -36.12 -10.60 9.01
N LEU A 335 -35.51 -9.42 9.06
CA LEU A 335 -35.08 -8.70 10.26
C LEU A 335 -35.76 -7.35 10.36
#